data_AF-A0A2D7TEQ9-F1
#
_entry.id   AF-A0A2D7TEQ9-F1
#
_cell.length_a   1.000
_cell.length_b   1.000
_cell.length_c   1.000
_cell.angle_alpha   90.00
_cell.angle_beta   90.00
_cell.angle_gamma   90.00
#
_symmetry.space_group_name_H-M   'P 1'
#
loop_
_entity.id
_entity.type
_entity.pdbx_description
1 polymer ?
#
loop_
_entity_poly.entity_id
_entity_poly.type
_entity_poly.pdbx_seq_one_letter_code
_entity_poly.pdbx_strand_id
1 'polypeptide(L)'
;MIGVISITQLITYPSFLKIQRDKFPDFHKNYVRAISFVAVPAMVLELFTLIYMNIYISNLILMKSLLVLIMLWLITFIIIVPIHNQLSKEFNQEKIISIIRYNWIRTVLWTSKIFIILYIFYEEF
;
A
#
# COMPACT_ATOMS: atom_id res chain seq x y z
N MET A 1 6.01 -5.65 -1.17
CA MET A 1 5.12 -4.73 -0.41
C MET A 1 4.33 -5.37 0.74
N ILE A 2 4.01 -6.67 0.71
CA ILE A 2 3.18 -7.32 1.74
C ILE A 2 3.70 -7.11 3.18
N GLY A 3 5.00 -7.29 3.43
CA GLY A 3 5.55 -7.07 4.78
C GLY A 3 5.24 -5.67 5.32
N VAL A 4 5.50 -4.64 4.50
CA VAL A 4 5.25 -3.24 4.86
C VAL A 4 3.76 -3.00 5.10
N ILE A 5 2.87 -3.49 4.22
CA ILE A 5 1.42 -3.24 4.34
C ILE A 5 0.81 -3.95 5.55
N SER A 6 1.28 -5.16 5.85
CA SER A 6 0.75 -5.94 6.97
C SER A 6 1.16 -5.32 8.31
N ILE A 7 2.41 -4.87 8.42
CA ILE A 7 2.88 -4.14 9.61
C ILE A 7 2.10 -2.84 9.77
N THR A 8 1.92 -2.06 8.71
CA THR A 8 1.19 -0.80 8.80
C THR A 8 -0.28 -1.03 9.15
N GLN A 9 -0.90 -2.08 8.62
CA GLN A 9 -2.28 -2.43 8.88
C GLN A 9 -2.54 -2.90 10.31
N LEU A 10 -1.71 -3.82 10.81
CA LEU A 10 -1.96 -4.51 12.08
C LEU A 10 -1.40 -3.75 13.28
N ILE A 11 -0.30 -3.02 13.07
CA ILE A 11 0.43 -2.39 14.17
C ILE A 11 0.32 -0.87 14.05
N THR A 12 0.76 -0.29 12.94
CA THR A 12 0.97 1.16 12.87
C THR A 12 -0.32 1.95 12.87
N TYR A 13 -1.29 1.65 12.00
CA TYR A 13 -2.54 2.42 11.95
C TYR A 13 -3.42 2.25 13.20
N PRO A 14 -3.58 1.05 13.78
CA PRO A 14 -4.26 0.91 15.08
C PRO A 14 -3.58 1.69 16.20
N SER A 15 -2.24 1.83 16.17
CA SER A 15 -1.51 2.60 17.17
C SER A 15 -1.83 4.10 17.13
N PHE A 16 -2.23 4.64 15.97
CA PHE A 16 -2.58 6.06 15.83
C PHE A 16 -3.74 6.48 16.72
N LEU A 17 -4.67 5.56 17.00
CA LEU A 17 -5.81 5.80 17.89
C LEU A 17 -5.40 5.96 19.36
N LYS A 18 -4.16 5.59 19.72
CA LYS A 18 -3.64 5.64 21.09
C LYS A 18 -2.72 6.82 21.34
N ILE A 19 -2.45 7.64 20.32
CA ILE A 19 -1.54 8.79 20.42
C ILE A 19 -2.29 10.00 20.99
N GLN A 20 -1.61 10.77 21.85
CA GLN A 20 -2.15 12.02 22.39
C GLN A 20 -2.45 13.01 21.25
N ARG A 21 -3.64 13.62 21.27
CA ARG A 21 -4.18 14.41 20.14
C ARG A 21 -3.31 15.62 19.78
N ASP A 22 -2.70 16.25 20.78
CA ASP A 22 -1.79 17.39 20.67
C ASP A 22 -0.47 17.02 19.97
N LYS A 23 0.03 15.80 20.19
CA LYS A 23 1.29 15.32 19.58
C LYS A 23 1.11 14.60 18.25
N PHE A 24 -0.14 14.26 17.92
CA PHE A 24 -0.43 13.43 16.75
C PHE A 24 0.03 14.04 15.42
N PRO A 25 -0.21 15.33 15.10
CA PRO A 25 0.18 15.88 13.80
C PRO A 25 1.69 15.78 13.54
N ASP A 26 2.52 16.08 14.55
CA ASP A 26 3.98 16.00 14.42
C ASP A 26 4.48 14.57 14.31
N PHE A 27 3.92 13.66 15.12
CA PHE A 27 4.17 12.23 14.97
C PHE A 27 3.78 11.73 13.58
N HIS A 28 2.61 12.12 13.09
CA HIS A 28 2.08 11.65 11.80
C HIS A 28 2.92 12.14 10.62
N LYS A 29 3.35 13.42 10.62
CA LYS A 29 4.25 13.96 9.59
C LYS A 29 5.57 13.16 9.54
N ASN A 30 6.16 12.87 10.69
CA ASN A 30 7.38 12.08 10.77
C ASN A 30 7.17 10.65 10.29
N TYR A 31 6.06 10.03 10.68
CA TYR A 31 5.65 8.71 10.18
C TYR A 31 5.50 8.70 8.66
N VAL A 32 4.75 9.65 8.07
CA VAL A 32 4.51 9.73 6.62
C VAL A 32 5.84 9.84 5.87
N ARG A 33 6.76 10.70 6.34
CA ARG A 33 8.10 10.83 5.74
C ARG A 33 8.86 9.50 5.78
N ALA A 34 8.89 8.84 6.93
CA ALA A 34 9.62 7.59 7.12
C ALA A 34 9.03 6.44 6.28
N ILE A 35 7.71 6.27 6.30
CA ILE A 35 7.05 5.20 5.55
C ILE A 35 7.16 5.44 4.04
N SER A 36 7.13 6.69 3.56
CA SER A 36 7.33 7.01 2.15
C SER A 36 8.71 6.58 1.66
N PHE A 37 9.76 6.74 2.47
CA PHE A 37 11.11 6.31 2.11
C PHE A 37 11.23 4.80 1.91
N VAL A 38 10.38 4.01 2.58
CA VAL A 38 10.34 2.54 2.43
C VAL A 38 9.37 2.13 1.33
N ALA A 39 8.15 2.67 1.35
CA ALA A 39 7.06 2.23 0.50
C ALA A 39 7.23 2.68 -0.95
N VAL A 40 7.70 3.91 -1.21
CA VAL A 40 7.81 4.43 -2.58
C VAL A 40 8.84 3.65 -3.40
N PRO A 41 10.09 3.43 -2.94
CA PRO A 41 11.05 2.65 -3.71
C PRO A 41 10.57 1.23 -3.98
N ALA A 42 9.93 0.58 -3.00
CA ALA A 42 9.42 -0.78 -3.15
C ALA A 42 8.23 -0.85 -4.14
N MET A 43 7.35 0.16 -4.20
CA MET A 43 6.28 0.24 -5.20
C MET A 43 6.83 0.52 -6.61
N VAL A 44 7.86 1.36 -6.73
CA VAL A 44 8.52 1.65 -8.01
C VAL A 44 9.24 0.42 -8.55
N LEU A 45 9.95 -0.30 -7.68
CA LEU A 45 10.59 -1.57 -8.03
C LEU A 45 9.55 -2.59 -8.51
N GLU A 46 8.43 -2.72 -7.80
CA GLU A 46 7.33 -3.59 -8.19
C GLU A 46 6.76 -3.23 -9.58
N LEU A 47 6.64 -1.95 -9.91
CA LEU A 47 6.19 -1.52 -11.24
C LEU A 47 7.17 -1.95 -12.33
N PHE A 48 8.47 -1.65 -12.16
CA PHE A 48 9.47 -1.96 -13.17
C PHE A 48 9.65 -3.46 -13.38
N THR A 49 9.62 -4.27 -12.31
CA THR A 49 9.70 -5.72 -12.44
C THR A 49 8.50 -6.29 -13.19
N LEU A 50 7.29 -5.77 -12.95
CA LEU A 50 6.09 -6.18 -13.67
C LEU A 50 6.08 -5.79 -15.14
N ILE A 51 6.53 -4.57 -15.45
CA ILE A 51 6.67 -4.14 -16.84
C ILE A 51 7.68 -5.03 -17.56
N TYR A 52 8.85 -5.28 -16.94
CA TYR A 52 9.86 -6.17 -17.47
C TYR A 52 9.29 -7.56 -17.75
N MET A 53 8.66 -8.19 -16.76
CA MET A 53 8.07 -9.53 -16.94
C MET A 53 7.01 -9.57 -18.06
N ASN A 54 6.16 -8.55 -18.21
CA ASN A 54 5.14 -8.50 -19.26
C ASN A 54 5.73 -8.41 -20.68
N ILE A 55 6.96 -7.88 -20.83
CA ILE A 55 7.63 -7.80 -22.14
C ILE A 55 8.17 -9.16 -22.57
N TYR A 56 8.66 -9.97 -21.63
CA TYR A 56 9.33 -11.24 -21.93
C TYR A 56 8.43 -12.48 -21.76
N ILE A 57 7.39 -12.39 -20.92
CA ILE A 57 6.45 -13.48 -20.63
C ILE A 57 5.08 -13.07 -21.15
N SER A 58 4.69 -13.63 -22.31
CA SER A 58 3.41 -13.34 -22.95
C SER A 58 2.27 -14.11 -22.26
N ASN A 59 1.87 -13.65 -21.07
CA ASN A 59 0.84 -14.29 -20.26
C ASN A 59 -0.30 -13.31 -19.89
N LEU A 60 -1.53 -13.65 -20.29
CA LEU A 60 -2.74 -12.84 -20.02
C LEU A 60 -2.98 -12.57 -18.52
N ILE A 61 -2.57 -13.50 -17.65
CA ILE A 61 -2.70 -13.36 -16.19
C ILE A 61 -1.71 -12.31 -15.68
N LEU A 62 -0.51 -12.25 -16.25
CA LEU A 62 0.49 -11.25 -15.91
C LEU A 62 0.03 -9.84 -16.30
N MET A 63 -0.66 -9.69 -17.43
CA MET A 63 -1.28 -8.42 -17.82
C MET A 63 -2.37 -7.97 -16.82
N LYS A 64 -3.19 -8.91 -16.31
CA LYS A 64 -4.17 -8.63 -15.25
C LYS A 64 -3.49 -8.17 -13.95
N SER A 65 -2.32 -8.72 -13.62
CA SER A 65 -1.57 -8.31 -12.42
C SER A 65 -1.05 -6.87 -12.48
N LEU A 66 -0.78 -6.34 -13.69
CA LEU A 66 -0.47 -4.93 -13.91
C LEU A 66 -1.70 -4.04 -13.66
N LEU A 67 -2.89 -4.46 -14.11
CA LEU A 67 -4.14 -3.75 -13.84
C LEU A 67 -4.42 -3.64 -12.32
N VAL A 68 -4.18 -4.73 -11.58
CA VAL A 68 -4.29 -4.74 -10.11
C VAL A 68 -3.31 -3.75 -9.47
N LEU A 69 -2.08 -3.65 -9.99
CA LEU A 69 -1.11 -2.66 -9.52
C LEU A 69 -1.58 -1.22 -9.75
N ILE A 70 -2.16 -0.93 -10.92
CA ILE A 70 -2.73 0.39 -11.23
C ILE A 70 -3.87 0.71 -10.26
N MET A 71 -4.78 -0.24 -10.01
CA MET A 71 -5.87 -0.05 -9.05
C MET A 71 -5.34 0.24 -7.63
N LEU A 72 -4.32 -0.50 -7.19
CA LEU A 72 -3.64 -0.26 -5.91
C LEU A 72 -3.06 1.17 -5.84
N TRP A 73 -2.46 1.65 -6.93
CA TRP A 73 -1.93 3.01 -7.01
C TRP A 73 -3.04 4.05 -6.98
N LEU A 74 -4.15 3.85 -7.69
CA LEU A 74 -5.30 4.74 -7.64
C LEU A 74 -5.84 4.86 -6.21
N ILE A 75 -6.03 3.75 -5.50
CA ILE A 75 -6.44 3.77 -4.09
C ILE A 75 -5.42 4.54 -3.24
N THR A 76 -4.13 4.33 -3.49
CA THR A 76 -3.06 4.95 -2.71
C THR A 76 -3.03 6.47 -2.91
N PHE A 77 -2.95 6.93 -4.16
CA PHE A 77 -2.75 8.35 -4.48
C PHE A 77 -4.03 9.18 -4.40
N ILE A 78 -5.20 8.60 -4.71
CA ILE A 78 -6.48 9.32 -4.74
C ILE A 78 -7.17 9.29 -3.37
N ILE A 79 -7.02 8.22 -2.59
CA ILE A 79 -7.74 8.05 -1.32
C ILE A 79 -6.78 8.19 -0.13
N ILE A 80 -5.75 7.34 -0.05
CA ILE A 80 -4.88 7.25 1.13
C ILE A 80 -4.03 8.52 1.32
N VAL A 81 -3.38 9.02 0.26
CA VAL A 81 -2.53 10.21 0.33
C VAL A 81 -3.31 11.46 0.78
N PRO A 82 -4.50 11.78 0.24
CA PRO A 82 -5.30 12.90 0.74
C PRO A 82 -5.69 12.76 2.21
N ILE A 83 -6.01 11.54 2.68
CA ILE A 83 -6.32 11.33 4.10
C ILE A 83 -5.08 11.58 4.97
N HIS A 84 -3.88 11.12 4.56
CA HIS A 84 -2.62 11.43 5.26
C HIS A 84 -2.33 12.93 5.32
N ASN A 85 -2.58 13.66 4.24
CA ASN A 85 -2.41 15.11 4.20
C ASN A 85 -3.34 15.82 5.20
N GLN A 86 -4.54 15.29 5.41
CA GLN A 86 -5.48 15.81 6.40
C GLN A 86 -5.05 15.45 7.83
N LEU A 87 -4.64 14.20 8.08
CA LEU A 87 -4.13 13.76 9.39
C LEU A 87 -2.80 14.42 9.79
N SER A 88 -2.04 14.92 8.82
CA SER A 88 -0.84 15.72 9.07
C SER A 88 -1.15 17.10 9.67
N LYS A 89 -2.40 17.56 9.61
CA LYS A 89 -2.81 18.87 10.14
C LYS A 89 -3.43 18.75 11.54
N GLU A 90 -4.21 17.70 11.76
CA GLU A 90 -4.97 17.52 13.00
C GLU A 90 -5.23 16.04 13.28
N PHE A 91 -5.44 15.71 14.55
CA PHE A 91 -5.98 14.41 14.94
C PHE A 91 -7.44 14.30 14.50
N ASN A 92 -7.77 13.26 13.75
CA ASN A 92 -9.14 12.94 13.38
C ASN A 92 -9.36 11.43 13.40
N GLN A 93 -10.15 10.96 14.37
CA GLN A 93 -10.39 9.54 14.59
C GLN A 93 -11.10 8.86 13.42
N GLU A 94 -12.08 9.53 12.80
CA GLU A 94 -12.82 8.97 11.66
C GLU A 94 -11.92 8.76 10.45
N LYS A 95 -10.98 9.69 10.22
CA LYS A 95 -9.96 9.58 9.16
C LYS A 95 -8.94 8.47 9.44
N ILE A 96 -8.58 8.24 10.70
CA ILE A 96 -7.73 7.10 11.06
C ILE A 96 -8.46 5.78 10.76
N ILE A 97 -9.72 5.65 11.16
CA ILE A 97 -10.55 4.46 10.89
C ILE A 97 -10.73 4.26 9.39
N SER A 98 -10.92 5.33 8.61
CA SER A 98 -11.06 5.22 7.16
C SER A 98 -9.76 4.73 6.50
N ILE A 99 -8.60 5.23 6.92
CA ILE A 99 -7.30 4.72 6.44
C ILE A 99 -7.14 3.23 6.76
N ILE A 100 -7.50 2.78 7.97
CA ILE A 100 -7.46 1.35 8.36
C ILE A 100 -8.32 0.52 7.40
N ARG A 101 -9.53 0.99 7.06
CA ARG A 101 -10.45 0.30 6.16
C ARG A 101 -9.92 0.24 4.71
N TYR A 102 -9.46 1.36 4.17
CA TYR A 102 -8.92 1.38 2.80
C TYR A 102 -7.61 0.61 2.69
N ASN A 103 -6.81 0.56 3.76
CA ASN A 103 -5.57 -0.19 3.76
C ASN A 103 -5.79 -1.70 3.85
N TRP A 104 -6.89 -2.18 4.46
CA TRP A 104 -7.32 -3.58 4.32
C TRP A 104 -7.55 -3.99 2.86
N ILE A 105 -8.17 -3.13 2.05
CA ILE A 105 -8.37 -3.39 0.61
C ILE A 105 -7.00 -3.58 -0.06
N ARG A 106 -6.03 -2.72 0.25
CA ARG A 106 -4.65 -2.84 -0.28
C ARG A 106 -3.96 -4.11 0.18
N THR A 107 -4.13 -4.49 1.45
CA THR A 107 -3.58 -5.75 1.99
C THR A 107 -4.12 -6.95 1.24
N VAL A 108 -5.44 -7.02 1.00
CA VAL A 108 -6.06 -8.11 0.26
C VAL A 108 -5.57 -8.13 -1.19
N LEU A 109 -5.55 -6.97 -1.87
CA LEU A 109 -5.10 -6.87 -3.27
C LEU A 109 -3.62 -7.24 -3.45
N TRP A 110 -2.73 -6.82 -2.55
CA TRP A 110 -1.32 -7.25 -2.63
C TRP A 110 -1.14 -8.72 -2.28
N THR A 111 -1.94 -9.25 -1.36
CA THR A 111 -1.91 -10.67 -1.01
C THR A 111 -2.38 -11.54 -2.18
N SER A 112 -3.51 -11.21 -2.82
CA SER A 112 -4.00 -11.94 -3.99
C SER A 112 -3.01 -11.88 -5.15
N LYS A 113 -2.34 -10.73 -5.34
CA LYS A 113 -1.33 -10.57 -6.38
C LYS A 113 -0.13 -11.50 -6.20
N ILE A 114 0.30 -11.79 -4.97
CA ILE A 114 1.40 -12.74 -4.74
C ILE A 114 0.97 -14.15 -5.14
N PHE A 115 -0.25 -14.55 -4.85
CA PHE A 115 -0.78 -15.85 -5.28
C PHE A 115 -0.87 -15.94 -6.80
N ILE A 116 -1.28 -14.86 -7.48
CA ILE A 116 -1.28 -14.79 -8.95
C ILE A 116 0.13 -14.98 -9.51
N ILE A 117 1.13 -14.27 -8.96
CA ILE A 117 2.51 -14.39 -9.43
C ILE A 117 3.06 -15.80 -9.18
N LEU A 118 2.84 -16.36 -8.00
CA LEU A 118 3.28 -17.73 -7.67
C LEU A 118 2.64 -18.78 -8.59
N TYR A 119 1.35 -18.60 -8.92
CA TYR A 119 0.65 -19.49 -9.86
C TYR A 119 1.27 -19.42 -11.26
N ILE A 120 1.57 -18.23 -11.78
CA ILE A 120 2.24 -18.07 -13.08
C ILE A 120 3.62 -18.75 -13.05
N PHE A 121 4.40 -18.54 -11.99
CA PHE A 121 5.72 -19.18 -11.88
C PHE A 121 5.66 -20.71 -11.85
N TYR A 122 4.61 -21.29 -11.26
CA TYR A 122 4.40 -22.74 -11.21
C TYR A 122 3.93 -23.33 -12.56
N GLU A 123 3.18 -22.57 -13.36
CA GLU A 123 2.72 -23.03 -14.68
C GLU A 123 3.82 -22.91 -15.76
N GLU A 124 4.72 -21.92 -15.64
CA GLU A 124 5.76 -21.64 -16.62
C GLU A 124 7.09 -22.41 -16.36
N PHE A 125 7.29 -22.99 -15.17
CA PHE A 125 8.51 -23.73 -14.76
C PHE A 125 8.19 -25.01 -13.98
#